data_AF-A0A508TZ03-F1
#
_entry.id   AF-A0A508TZ03-F1
#
_cell.length_a   1.000
_cell.length_b   1.000
_cell.length_c   1.000
_cell.angle_alpha   90.00
_cell.angle_beta   90.00
_cell.angle_gamma   90.00
#
_symmetry.space_group_name_H-M   'P 1'
#
loop_
_entity.id
_entity.type
_entity.pdbx_description
1 polymer ?
#
loop_
_entity_poly.entity_id
_entity_poly.type
_entity_poly.pdbx_seq_one_letter_code
_entity_poly.pdbx_strand_id
1 'polypeptide(L)'
;MNPDAATIAAGAPIEVDLTPIAEGQDIKVFWRGKPIYISHRTKKQIQEAQSVALSSLPDPQPDSARVKAGHDQWLVVIGICTHLGCIPIAHEGNYDGFFCPCHGSQYDSSGRIRQGPAPANLAVPPYTFVSDTKIQIG
;
A
#
# COMPACT_ATOMS: atom_id res chain seq x y z
N MET A 1 -18.59 -13.22 20.52
CA MET A 1 -18.25 -14.38 19.68
C MET A 1 -16.76 -14.32 19.40
N ASN A 2 -16.04 -15.43 19.61
CA ASN A 2 -14.62 -15.54 19.27
C ASN A 2 -14.46 -16.17 17.88
N PRO A 3 -13.40 -15.84 17.12
CA PRO A 3 -13.14 -16.45 15.83
C PRO A 3 -12.92 -17.97 15.95
N ASP A 4 -13.36 -18.72 14.94
CA ASP A 4 -13.16 -20.15 14.85
C ASP A 4 -11.72 -20.50 14.41
N ALA A 5 -11.36 -21.79 14.46
CA ALA A 5 -10.02 -22.25 14.12
C ALA A 5 -9.62 -21.93 12.66
N ALA A 6 -10.58 -21.97 11.73
CA ALA A 6 -10.35 -21.61 10.34
C ALA A 6 -10.00 -20.11 10.19
N THR A 7 -10.70 -19.24 10.93
CA THR A 7 -10.45 -17.81 10.97
C THR A 7 -9.09 -17.49 11.61
N ILE A 8 -8.70 -18.23 12.65
CA ILE A 8 -7.36 -18.08 13.26
C ILE A 8 -6.27 -18.51 12.27
N ALA A 9 -6.43 -19.65 11.59
CA ALA A 9 -5.47 -20.14 10.61
C ALA A 9 -5.33 -19.21 9.39
N ALA A 10 -6.41 -18.60 8.91
CA ALA A 10 -6.39 -17.58 7.86
C ALA A 10 -5.67 -16.27 8.29
N GLY A 11 -5.39 -16.13 9.59
CA GLY A 11 -4.62 -15.04 10.16
C GLY A 11 -3.11 -15.27 10.18
N ALA A 12 -2.64 -16.44 9.77
CA ALA A 12 -1.21 -16.75 9.66
C ALA A 12 -0.50 -15.83 8.67
N PRO A 13 0.81 -15.59 8.83
CA PRO A 13 1.58 -14.86 7.85
C PRO A 13 1.60 -15.56 6.49
N ILE A 14 1.74 -14.79 5.42
CA ILE A 14 1.92 -15.28 4.06
C ILE A 14 3.25 -14.81 3.49
N GLU A 15 3.89 -15.65 2.68
CA GLU A 15 5.06 -15.26 1.89
C GLU A 15 4.65 -14.86 0.47
N VAL A 16 5.29 -13.84 -0.08
CA VAL A 16 5.07 -13.39 -1.45
C VAL A 16 6.42 -13.26 -2.16
N ASP A 17 6.56 -13.95 -3.29
CA ASP A 17 7.69 -13.80 -4.21
C ASP A 17 7.51 -12.52 -5.05
N LEU A 18 8.53 -11.67 -5.01
CA LEU A 18 8.57 -10.37 -5.67
C LEU A 18 9.22 -10.43 -7.06
N THR A 19 9.93 -11.53 -7.37
CA THR A 19 10.61 -11.75 -8.65
C THR A 19 9.74 -11.51 -9.90
N PRO A 20 8.46 -11.94 -9.95
CA PRO A 20 7.66 -11.77 -11.17
C PRO A 20 7.09 -10.35 -11.35
N ILE A 21 7.26 -9.46 -10.37
CA ILE A 21 6.66 -8.11 -10.41
C ILE A 21 7.66 -7.16 -11.06
N ALA A 22 7.41 -6.78 -12.31
CA ALA A 22 8.29 -5.85 -13.03
C ALA A 22 8.17 -4.41 -12.47
N GLU A 23 9.19 -3.59 -12.70
CA GLU A 23 9.16 -2.17 -12.32
C GLU A 23 7.94 -1.47 -12.94
N GLY A 24 7.23 -0.68 -12.15
CA GLY A 24 5.99 0.00 -12.51
C GLY A 24 4.74 -0.87 -12.40
N GLN A 25 4.84 -2.15 -12.04
CA GLN A 25 3.67 -3.02 -11.84
C GLN A 25 3.26 -3.12 -10.38
N ASP A 26 1.98 -3.40 -10.18
CA ASP A 26 1.40 -3.83 -8.92
C ASP A 26 0.81 -5.25 -9.04
N ILE A 27 0.84 -5.97 -7.93
CA ILE A 27 0.00 -7.16 -7.73
C ILE A 27 -0.90 -6.96 -6.53
N LYS A 28 -1.97 -7.75 -6.51
CA LYS A 28 -2.91 -7.82 -5.40
C LYS A 28 -2.91 -9.23 -4.81
N VAL A 29 -2.63 -9.32 -3.52
CA VAL A 29 -2.79 -10.55 -2.73
C VAL A 29 -3.83 -10.33 -1.63
N PHE A 30 -4.29 -11.39 -0.98
CA PHE A 30 -5.23 -11.30 0.14
C PHE A 30 -4.58 -11.81 1.43
N TRP A 31 -4.70 -11.04 2.51
CA TRP A 31 -4.29 -11.44 3.85
C TRP A 31 -5.35 -10.99 4.87
N ARG A 32 -5.80 -11.91 5.74
CA ARG A 32 -6.90 -11.67 6.70
C ARG A 32 -8.16 -11.06 6.06
N GLY A 33 -8.52 -11.53 4.86
CA GLY A 33 -9.67 -11.04 4.09
C GLY A 33 -9.53 -9.61 3.54
N LYS A 34 -8.34 -9.00 3.66
CA LYS A 34 -8.06 -7.66 3.15
C LYS A 34 -7.19 -7.75 1.88
N PRO A 35 -7.50 -6.98 0.83
CA PRO A 35 -6.62 -6.88 -0.32
C PRO A 35 -5.35 -6.11 0.09
N ILE A 36 -4.19 -6.64 -0.29
CA ILE A 36 -2.90 -6.00 -0.12
C ILE A 36 -2.35 -5.71 -1.52
N TYR A 37 -2.05 -4.44 -1.79
CA TYR A 37 -1.29 -4.03 -2.95
C TYR A 37 0.20 -4.14 -2.64
N ILE A 38 0.94 -4.73 -3.57
CA ILE A 38 2.39 -4.79 -3.57
C ILE A 38 2.84 -4.14 -4.88
N SER A 39 3.44 -2.96 -4.79
CA SER A 39 3.84 -2.16 -5.96
C SER A 39 5.35 -2.10 -6.07
N HIS A 40 5.87 -2.44 -7.25
CA HIS A 40 7.26 -2.20 -7.63
C HIS A 40 7.36 -0.81 -8.25
N ARG A 41 7.71 0.18 -7.45
CA ARG A 41 7.72 1.59 -7.83
C ARG A 41 8.90 1.91 -8.75
N THR A 42 8.63 2.73 -9.75
CA THR A 42 9.67 3.33 -10.59
C THR A 42 10.48 4.36 -9.82
N LYS A 43 11.69 4.67 -10.31
CA LYS A 43 12.52 5.76 -9.75
C LYS A 43 11.79 7.09 -9.69
N LYS A 44 10.99 7.41 -10.72
CA LYS A 44 10.17 8.63 -10.78
C LYS A 44 9.20 8.68 -9.60
N GLN A 45 8.42 7.61 -9.41
CA GLN A 45 7.44 7.52 -8.33
C GLN A 45 8.08 7.67 -6.94
N ILE A 46 9.26 7.08 -6.72
CA ILE A 46 10.00 7.19 -5.46
C ILE A 46 10.46 8.64 -5.23
N GLN A 47 11.08 9.27 -6.24
CA GLN A 47 11.56 10.65 -6.15
C GLN A 47 10.42 11.64 -5.89
N GLU A 48 9.30 11.48 -6.58
CA GLU A 48 8.11 12.30 -6.37
C GLU A 48 7.57 12.13 -4.96
N ALA A 49 7.43 10.89 -4.47
CA ALA A 49 6.94 10.61 -3.12
C ALA A 49 7.83 11.22 -2.03
N GLN A 50 9.16 11.17 -2.20
CA GLN A 50 10.13 11.73 -1.28
C GLN A 50 10.18 13.26 -1.31
N SER A 51 9.84 13.88 -2.44
CA SER A 51 9.89 15.34 -2.64
C SER A 51 8.62 16.07 -2.20
N VAL A 52 7.55 15.36 -1.83
CA VAL A 52 6.29 15.99 -1.38
C VAL A 52 6.51 16.75 -0.07
N ALA A 53 6.10 18.02 -0.04
CA ALA A 53 6.07 18.81 1.19
C ALA A 53 5.06 18.22 2.18
N LEU A 54 5.53 17.68 3.31
CA LEU A 54 4.66 16.97 4.27
C LEU A 54 3.52 17.84 4.82
N SER A 55 3.73 19.14 4.97
CA SER A 55 2.70 20.09 5.41
C SER A 55 1.55 20.26 4.40
N SER A 56 1.71 19.79 3.16
CA SER A 56 0.65 19.80 2.14
C SER A 56 -0.22 18.54 2.16
N LEU A 57 0.14 17.53 2.97
CA LEU A 57 -0.60 16.28 3.06
C LEU A 57 -1.70 16.37 4.14
N PRO A 58 -2.91 15.86 3.88
CA PRO A 58 -3.94 15.70 4.90
C PRO A 58 -3.51 14.81 6.08
N ASP A 59 -2.68 13.79 5.83
CA ASP A 59 -2.09 12.91 6.83
C ASP A 59 -0.55 12.88 6.64
N PRO A 60 0.19 13.81 7.27
CA PRO A 60 1.63 13.98 7.03
C PRO A 60 2.47 12.76 7.43
N GLN A 61 3.04 12.09 6.44
CA GLN A 61 3.98 10.99 6.65
C GLN A 61 5.07 10.97 5.56
N PRO A 62 6.36 10.92 5.93
CA PRO A 62 7.44 10.78 4.94
C PRO A 62 7.40 9.39 4.30
N ASP A 63 7.85 9.30 3.04
CA ASP A 63 7.87 8.04 2.29
C ASP A 63 8.72 6.97 3.00
N SER A 64 9.86 7.38 3.59
CA SER A 64 10.75 6.50 4.35
C SER A 64 10.12 5.85 5.58
N ALA A 65 9.01 6.40 6.10
CA ALA A 65 8.27 5.79 7.20
C ALA A 65 7.19 4.80 6.74
N ARG A 66 7.00 4.66 5.42
CA ARG A 66 5.96 3.82 4.80
C ARG A 66 6.52 2.61 4.07
N VAL A 67 7.80 2.64 3.73
CA VAL A 67 8.54 1.54 3.12
C VAL A 67 9.64 1.02 4.05
N LYS A 68 10.32 -0.07 3.66
CA LYS A 68 11.46 -0.61 4.41
C LYS A 68 12.76 -0.05 3.86
N ALA A 69 13.65 0.38 4.76
CA ALA A 69 14.95 0.91 4.38
C ALA A 69 15.72 -0.07 3.47
N GLY A 70 16.31 0.44 2.39
CA GLY A 70 17.00 -0.37 1.38
C GLY A 70 16.09 -1.03 0.36
N HIS A 71 14.76 -0.91 0.52
CA HIS A 71 13.75 -1.49 -0.34
C HIS A 71 12.71 -0.44 -0.76
N ASP A 72 13.14 0.79 -0.99
CA ASP A 72 12.28 1.93 -1.33
C ASP A 72 11.47 1.68 -2.61
N GLN A 73 11.92 0.79 -3.50
CA GLN A 73 11.15 0.39 -4.67
C GLN A 73 9.87 -0.41 -4.33
N TRP A 74 9.69 -0.87 -3.09
CA TRP A 74 8.54 -1.68 -2.70
C TRP A 74 7.60 -0.93 -1.77
N LEU A 75 6.41 -0.62 -2.27
CA LEU A 75 5.28 -0.18 -1.43
C LEU A 75 4.36 -1.37 -1.18
N VAL A 76 4.03 -1.60 0.10
CA VAL A 76 3.05 -2.61 0.51
C VAL A 76 1.96 -1.92 1.32
N VAL A 77 0.72 -1.93 0.83
CA VAL A 77 -0.40 -1.26 1.49
C VAL A 77 -1.67 -2.09 1.48
N ILE A 78 -2.47 -1.98 2.53
CA ILE A 78 -3.82 -2.49 2.60
C ILE A 78 -4.68 -1.66 1.64
N GLY A 79 -5.20 -2.29 0.59
CA GLY A 79 -6.03 -1.69 -0.46
C GLY A 79 -7.46 -1.39 -0.02
N ILE A 80 -7.63 -0.84 1.18
CA ILE A 80 -8.92 -0.45 1.75
C ILE A 80 -8.87 1.06 1.97
N CYS A 81 -9.67 1.79 1.19
CA CYS A 81 -9.82 3.23 1.30
C CYS A 81 -10.25 3.61 2.73
N THR A 82 -9.53 4.53 3.36
CA THR A 82 -9.76 4.92 4.76
C THR A 82 -11.01 5.78 4.96
N HIS A 83 -11.68 6.19 3.88
CA HIS A 83 -12.98 6.84 3.96
C HIS A 83 -14.06 5.87 4.47
N LEU A 84 -14.51 4.94 3.60
CA LEU A 84 -15.61 4.01 3.89
C LEU A 84 -15.34 2.58 3.38
N GLY A 85 -14.06 2.24 3.13
CA GLY A 85 -13.66 0.84 2.93
C GLY A 85 -13.72 0.29 1.50
N CYS A 86 -14.04 1.11 0.49
CA CYS A 86 -13.91 0.71 -0.91
C CYS A 86 -12.46 0.32 -1.27
N ILE A 87 -12.28 -0.48 -2.32
CA ILE A 87 -10.95 -0.84 -2.83
C ILE A 87 -10.52 0.20 -3.87
N PRO A 88 -9.46 0.99 -3.63
CA PRO A 88 -8.91 1.90 -4.63
C PRO A 88 -8.35 1.14 -5.83
N ILE A 89 -8.39 1.74 -7.01
CA ILE A 89 -7.81 1.24 -8.25
C ILE A 89 -6.37 1.77 -8.35
N ALA A 90 -5.40 0.91 -8.62
CA ALA A 90 -4.00 1.30 -8.80
C ALA A 90 -3.80 1.93 -10.18
N HIS A 91 -2.77 2.78 -10.31
CA HIS A 91 -2.40 3.48 -11.54
C HIS A 91 -3.49 4.40 -12.11
N GLU A 92 -4.39 4.87 -11.24
CA GLU A 92 -5.43 5.84 -11.57
C GLU A 92 -5.37 7.07 -10.65
N GLY A 93 -6.04 8.14 -11.08
CA GLY A 93 -6.04 9.43 -10.40
C GLY A 93 -4.87 10.31 -10.83
N ASN A 94 -4.66 11.40 -10.09
CA ASN A 94 -3.78 12.49 -10.50
C ASN A 94 -2.36 12.41 -9.93
N TYR A 95 -2.03 11.35 -9.17
CA TYR A 95 -0.83 11.31 -8.33
C TYR A 95 0.01 10.01 -8.48
N ASP A 96 -0.07 9.35 -9.65
CA ASP A 96 0.69 8.14 -9.97
C ASP A 96 0.59 7.03 -8.90
N GLY A 97 -0.58 6.94 -8.26
CA GLY A 97 -0.87 6.07 -7.11
C GLY A 97 -2.21 5.35 -7.25
N PHE A 98 -3.19 5.72 -6.43
CA PHE A 98 -4.47 5.03 -6.36
C PHE A 98 -5.66 5.99 -6.42
N PHE A 99 -6.75 5.56 -7.06
CA PHE A 99 -8.01 6.27 -7.12
C PHE A 99 -9.15 5.45 -6.51
N CYS A 100 -9.88 6.02 -5.56
CA CYS A 100 -11.09 5.42 -5.00
C CYS A 100 -12.34 6.02 -5.68
N PRO A 101 -13.02 5.30 -6.58
CA PRO A 101 -14.13 5.83 -7.37
C PRO A 101 -15.39 6.13 -6.56
N CYS A 102 -15.52 5.57 -5.35
CA CYS A 102 -16.72 5.74 -4.52
C CYS A 102 -17.03 7.21 -4.19
N HIS A 103 -16.00 7.99 -3.81
CA HIS A 103 -16.15 9.39 -3.42
C HIS A 103 -14.96 10.26 -3.87
N GLY A 104 -14.14 9.76 -4.80
CA GLY A 104 -13.05 10.52 -5.41
C GLY A 104 -11.81 10.73 -4.54
N SER A 105 -11.55 9.85 -3.55
CA SER A 105 -10.27 9.93 -2.81
C SER A 105 -9.11 9.51 -3.69
N GLN A 106 -8.05 10.31 -3.71
CA GLN A 106 -6.85 10.09 -4.52
C GLN A 106 -5.64 9.92 -3.63
N TYR A 107 -4.86 8.88 -3.87
CA TYR A 107 -3.65 8.55 -3.13
C TYR A 107 -2.44 8.63 -4.06
N ASP A 108 -1.30 9.06 -3.52
CA ASP A 108 -0.05 9.07 -4.28
C ASP A 108 0.63 7.69 -4.34
N SER A 109 1.78 7.61 -5.00
CA SER A 109 2.64 6.42 -5.14
C SER A 109 3.24 5.89 -3.82
N SER A 110 3.01 6.57 -2.69
CA SER A 110 3.30 6.08 -1.34
C SER A 110 2.03 5.60 -0.63
N GLY A 111 0.87 5.65 -1.29
CA GLY A 111 -0.43 5.35 -0.70
C GLY A 111 -0.92 6.43 0.26
N ARG A 112 -0.40 7.67 0.16
CA ARG A 112 -0.83 8.77 1.02
C ARG A 112 -2.00 9.52 0.41
N ILE A 113 -2.99 9.88 1.22
CA ILE A 113 -4.13 10.66 0.74
C ILE A 113 -3.64 12.04 0.27
N ARG A 114 -4.09 12.46 -0.92
CA ARG A 114 -3.76 13.76 -1.52
C ARG A 114 -4.99 14.64 -1.69
N GLN A 115 -6.13 14.04 -2.01
CA GLN A 115 -7.36 14.75 -2.29
C GLN A 115 -8.57 13.86 -1.98
N GLY A 116 -9.67 14.46 -1.53
CA GLY A 116 -10.95 13.78 -1.29
C GLY A 116 -11.23 13.53 0.19
N PRO A 117 -12.33 12.81 0.51
CA PRO A 117 -12.85 12.72 1.87
C PRO A 117 -12.16 11.69 2.78
N ALA A 118 -11.23 10.88 2.26
CA ALA A 118 -10.48 9.95 3.09
C ALA A 118 -9.65 10.70 4.15
N PRO A 119 -9.75 10.36 5.44
CA PRO A 119 -9.08 11.11 6.50
C PRO A 119 -7.62 10.70 6.72
N ALA A 120 -7.18 9.57 6.16
CA ALA A 120 -5.87 8.98 6.44
C ALA A 120 -5.25 8.27 5.22
N ASN A 121 -3.95 8.07 5.27
CA ASN A 121 -3.21 7.30 4.27
C ASN A 121 -3.64 5.82 4.25
N LEU A 122 -3.44 5.12 3.13
CA LEU A 122 -3.61 3.67 3.09
C LEU A 122 -2.69 3.01 4.12
N ALA A 123 -3.24 2.08 4.89
CA ALA A 123 -2.50 1.43 5.96
C ALA A 123 -1.39 0.53 5.41
N VAL A 124 -0.20 0.57 6.01
CA VAL A 124 0.88 -0.38 5.73
C VAL A 124 0.65 -1.62 6.61
N PRO A 125 0.49 -2.83 6.06
CA PRO A 125 0.35 -4.03 6.89
C PRO A 125 1.67 -4.33 7.61
N PRO A 126 1.68 -5.17 8.68
CA PRO A 126 2.93 -5.73 9.18
C PRO A 126 3.56 -6.58 8.08
N TYR A 127 4.80 -6.28 7.70
CA TYR A 127 5.58 -7.11 6.79
C TYR A 127 7.08 -6.94 7.03
N THR A 128 7.83 -7.94 6.59
CA THR A 128 9.30 -7.97 6.60
C THR A 128 9.82 -8.55 5.29
N PHE A 129 11.04 -8.18 4.92
CA PHE A 129 11.77 -8.87 3.86
C PHE A 129 12.45 -10.10 4.48
N VAL A 130 12.19 -11.27 3.90
CA VAL A 130 12.91 -12.51 4.25
C VAL A 130 14.12 -12.71 3.34
N SER A 131 14.12 -12.04 2.18
CA SER A 131 15.25 -11.88 1.25
C SER A 131 14.94 -10.68 0.33
N ASP A 132 15.88 -10.27 -0.53
CA ASP A 132 15.66 -9.15 -1.47
C ASP A 132 14.48 -9.34 -2.43
N THR A 133 14.11 -10.59 -2.71
CA THR A 133 13.04 -10.95 -3.65
C THR A 133 11.82 -11.58 -2.98
N LYS A 134 11.73 -11.56 -1.65
CA LYS A 134 10.60 -12.18 -0.94
C LYS A 134 10.26 -11.44 0.34
N ILE A 135 8.96 -11.21 0.54
CA ILE A 135 8.41 -10.65 1.78
C ILE A 135 7.51 -11.64 2.49
N GLN A 136 7.41 -11.47 3.81
CA GLN A 136 6.40 -12.08 4.66
C GLN A 136 5.46 -10.98 5.16
N ILE A 137 4.15 -11.17 4.99
CA ILE A 137 3.09 -10.28 5.47
C ILE A 137 2.37 -10.97 6.62
N GLY A 138 2.26 -10.28 7.76
CA GLY A 138 1.65 -10.80 8.99
C GLY A 138 2.65 -11.21 10.06
#